data_AF-A0A4Y8C8C4-F1
#
_entry.id   AF-A0A4Y8C8C4-F1
#
_cell.length_a   1.000
_cell.length_b   1.000
_cell.length_c   1.000
_cell.angle_alpha   90.00
_cell.angle_beta   90.00
_cell.angle_gamma   90.00
#
_symmetry.space_group_name_H-M   'P 1'
#
loop_
_entity.id
_entity.type
_entity.pdbx_description
1 polymer ?
#
loop_
_entity_poly.entity_id
_entity_poly.type
_entity_poly.pdbx_seq_one_letter_code
_entity_poly.pdbx_strand_id
1 'polypeptide(L)'
;LVEGAARQKTPNEIALNTLLIVLSLSFLVVVVSLYLFMQFLGVSLPISWLVALLVCLIPTTIGGLLSAIGIAGMDRVTRFNVIALSGKAVESCGDVDTMILDKTGTITFGNRLANEFYEVQGISKE
;
A
#
# COMPACT_ATOMS: atom_id res chain seq x y z
N LEU A 1 -1.09 -17.92 -17.79
CA LEU A 1 -2.23 -17.17 -17.22
C LEU A 1 -1.83 -15.97 -16.35
N VAL A 2 -0.55 -15.80 -15.95
CA VAL A 2 -0.15 -14.78 -14.94
C VAL A 2 0.74 -13.65 -15.49
N GLU A 3 1.13 -13.66 -16.77
CA GLU A 3 2.00 -12.60 -17.34
C GLU A 3 1.23 -11.37 -17.84
N GLY A 4 -0.12 -11.42 -17.91
CA GLY A 4 -0.95 -10.37 -18.51
C GLY A 4 -1.76 -9.52 -17.53
N ALA A 5 -1.69 -9.78 -16.21
CA ALA A 5 -2.42 -8.97 -15.24
C ALA A 5 -1.69 -7.65 -15.02
N ALA A 6 -2.11 -6.61 -15.75
CA ALA A 6 -1.60 -5.26 -15.56
C ALA A 6 -1.67 -4.88 -14.07
N ARG A 7 -0.53 -4.44 -13.53
CA ARG A 7 -0.37 -4.04 -12.13
C ARG A 7 -1.43 -2.99 -11.78
N GLN A 8 -2.39 -3.35 -10.93
CA GLN A 8 -3.32 -2.39 -10.36
C GLN A 8 -2.66 -1.67 -9.18
N LYS A 9 -2.85 -0.35 -9.11
CA LYS A 9 -2.47 0.44 -7.94
C LYS A 9 -3.33 0.03 -6.74
N THR A 10 -2.76 0.02 -5.53
CA THR A 10 -3.58 -0.22 -4.33
C THR A 10 -4.57 0.93 -4.13
N PRO A 11 -5.70 0.70 -3.45
CA PRO A 11 -6.60 1.77 -3.04
C PRO A 11 -5.86 2.91 -2.32
N ASN A 12 -4.92 2.58 -1.43
CA ASN A 12 -4.09 3.58 -0.75
C ASN A 12 -3.13 4.33 -1.69
N GLU A 13 -2.48 3.68 -2.66
CA GLU A 13 -1.67 4.36 -3.68
C GLU A 13 -2.52 5.37 -4.48
N ILE A 14 -3.78 5.02 -4.78
CA ILE A 14 -4.71 5.90 -5.52
C ILE A 14 -5.15 7.07 -4.64
N ALA A 15 -5.56 6.80 -3.40
CA ALA A 15 -6.00 7.81 -2.45
C ALA A 15 -4.87 8.82 -2.17
N LEU A 16 -3.65 8.33 -1.91
CA LEU A 16 -2.50 9.19 -1.67
C LEU A 16 -2.13 10.02 -2.90
N ASN A 17 -2.09 9.42 -4.09
CA ASN A 17 -1.79 10.16 -5.31
C ASN A 17 -2.82 11.28 -5.55
N THR A 18 -4.10 10.97 -5.33
CA THR A 18 -5.18 11.96 -5.43
C THR A 18 -5.01 13.07 -4.40
N LEU A 19 -4.71 12.73 -3.14
CA LEU A 19 -4.46 13.69 -2.07
C LEU A 19 -3.31 14.63 -2.43
N LEU A 20 -2.17 14.09 -2.87
CA LEU A 20 -0.99 14.88 -3.23
C LEU A 20 -1.27 15.84 -4.39
N ILE A 21 -2.01 15.39 -5.41
CA ILE A 21 -2.41 16.24 -6.54
C ILE A 21 -3.31 17.37 -6.06
N VAL A 22 -4.34 17.06 -5.25
CA VAL A 22 -5.29 18.05 -4.73
C VAL A 22 -4.59 19.07 -3.84
N LEU A 23 -3.74 18.65 -2.89
CA LEU A 23 -2.99 19.58 -2.04
C LEU A 23 -2.08 20.48 -2.86
N SER A 24 -1.30 19.91 -3.80
CA SER A 24 -0.36 20.67 -4.62
C SER A 24 -1.07 21.75 -5.45
N LEU A 25 -2.19 21.41 -6.09
CA LEU A 25 -3.01 22.37 -6.83
C LEU A 25 -3.63 23.43 -5.91
N SER A 26 -4.14 23.01 -4.75
CA SER A 26 -4.76 23.94 -3.80
C SER A 26 -3.76 24.98 -3.29
N PHE A 27 -2.54 24.58 -2.95
CA PHE A 27 -1.49 25.51 -2.51
C PHE A 27 -0.98 26.41 -3.63
N LEU A 28 -0.91 25.91 -4.86
CA LEU A 28 -0.60 26.76 -6.01
C LEU A 28 -1.64 27.87 -6.17
N VAL A 29 -2.93 27.54 -6.10
CA VAL A 29 -4.02 28.52 -6.15
C VAL A 29 -3.88 29.54 -5.02
N VAL A 30 -3.61 29.11 -3.79
CA VAL A 30 -3.41 30.00 -2.64
C VAL A 30 -2.26 30.99 -2.88
N VAL A 31 -1.11 30.53 -3.38
CA VAL A 31 0.06 31.40 -3.64
C VAL A 31 -0.23 32.40 -4.75
N VAL A 32 -0.90 31.98 -5.83
CA VAL A 32 -1.30 32.86 -6.93
C VAL A 32 -2.34 33.88 -6.47
N SER A 33 -3.36 33.46 -5.71
CA SER A 33 -4.35 34.37 -5.14
C SER A 33 -3.71 35.40 -4.21
N LEU A 34 -2.75 34.98 -3.37
CA LEU A 34 -2.03 35.88 -2.48
C LEU A 34 -1.27 36.96 -3.26
N TYR A 35 -0.60 36.59 -4.36
CA TYR A 35 0.08 37.55 -5.22
C TYR A 35 -0.87 38.62 -5.77
N LEU A 36 -2.04 38.21 -6.26
CA LEU A 36 -3.06 39.14 -6.78
C LEU A 36 -3.59 40.08 -5.70
N PHE A 37 -3.85 39.59 -4.48
CA PHE A 37 -4.29 40.43 -3.36
C PHE A 37 -3.22 41.46 -2.96
N MET A 38 -1.95 41.07 -2.93
CA MET A 38 -0.86 41.99 -2.56
C MET A 38 -0.67 43.09 -3.60
N GLN A 39 -0.79 42.74 -4.90
CA GLN A 39 -0.82 43.74 -5.97
C GLN A 39 -2.00 44.71 -5.82
N PHE A 40 -3.20 44.21 -5.51
CA PHE A 40 -4.38 45.05 -5.31
C PHE A 40 -4.20 46.03 -4.15
N LEU A 41 -3.53 45.62 -3.07
CA LEU A 41 -3.22 46.46 -1.91
C LEU A 41 -2.03 47.42 -2.13
N GLY A 42 -1.41 47.40 -3.32
CA GLY A 42 -0.23 48.22 -3.62
C GLY A 42 1.06 47.76 -2.92
N VAL A 43 1.10 46.54 -2.38
CA VAL A 43 2.27 45.97 -1.70
C VAL A 43 3.07 45.12 -2.68
N SER A 44 4.32 45.52 -2.92
CA SER A 44 5.24 44.73 -3.75
C SER A 44 5.91 43.64 -2.92
N LEU A 45 5.64 42.38 -3.26
CA LEU A 45 6.37 41.23 -2.72
C LEU A 45 7.43 40.76 -3.71
N PRO A 46 8.67 40.51 -3.25
CA PRO A 46 9.67 39.86 -4.09
C PRO A 46 9.23 38.43 -4.41
N ILE A 47 9.43 38.03 -5.67
CA ILE A 47 9.05 36.71 -6.18
C ILE A 47 9.71 35.58 -5.38
N SER A 48 10.92 35.81 -4.86
CA SER A 48 11.65 34.85 -4.03
C SER A 48 10.86 34.41 -2.79
N TRP A 49 10.07 35.30 -2.17
CA TRP A 49 9.26 34.97 -1.00
C TRP A 49 8.08 34.07 -1.37
N LEU A 50 7.45 34.30 -2.52
CA LEU A 50 6.36 33.46 -3.02
C LEU A 50 6.85 32.05 -3.37
N VAL A 51 8.05 31.96 -3.96
CA VAL A 51 8.70 30.67 -4.24
C VAL A 51 9.03 29.94 -2.94
N ALA A 52 9.61 30.63 -1.96
CA ALA A 52 9.90 30.04 -0.65
C ALA A 52 8.62 29.54 0.04
N LEU A 53 7.55 30.34 0.01
CA LEU A 53 6.25 29.97 0.56
C LEU A 53 5.69 28.71 -0.13
N LEU A 54 5.74 28.65 -1.46
CA LEU A 54 5.28 27.48 -2.21
C LEU A 54 6.07 26.23 -1.81
N VAL A 55 7.40 26.31 -1.74
CA VAL A 55 8.26 25.18 -1.34
C VAL A 55 7.92 24.71 0.08
N CYS A 56 7.69 25.62 1.02
CA CYS A 56 7.28 25.29 2.38
C CYS A 56 5.89 24.64 2.47
N LEU A 57 5.00 24.88 1.51
CA LEU A 57 3.65 24.33 1.48
C LEU A 57 3.56 22.96 0.81
N ILE A 58 4.41 22.66 -0.20
CA ILE A 58 4.33 21.39 -0.93
C ILE A 58 4.54 20.21 0.04
N PRO A 59 3.62 19.23 0.11
CA PRO A 59 3.65 18.15 1.09
C PRO A 59 4.65 17.03 0.72
N THR A 60 5.91 17.38 0.46
CA THR A 60 6.96 16.45 0.01
C THR A 60 7.29 15.38 1.06
N THR A 61 7.18 15.72 2.35
CA THR A 61 7.46 14.79 3.45
C THR A 61 6.52 13.59 3.47
N ILE A 62 5.25 13.78 3.10
CA ILE A 62 4.23 12.71 3.13
C ILE A 62 4.60 11.57 2.17
N GLY A 63 5.11 11.90 0.97
CA GLY A 63 5.56 10.89 -0.01
C GLY A 63 6.73 10.05 0.50
N GLY A 64 7.68 10.66 1.22
CA GLY A 64 8.81 9.95 1.82
C GLY A 64 8.40 9.05 2.99
N LEU A 65 7.47 9.52 3.83
CA LEU A 65 6.98 8.77 4.99
C LEU A 65 6.30 7.46 4.61
N LEU A 66 5.55 7.42 3.50
CA LEU A 66 4.89 6.19 3.05
C LEU A 66 5.90 5.06 2.77
N SER A 67 7.00 5.38 2.11
CA SER A 67 8.07 4.41 1.82
C SER A 67 8.71 3.88 3.11
N ALA A 68 8.95 4.76 4.08
CA ALA A 68 9.48 4.39 5.39
C ALA A 68 8.52 3.47 6.17
N ILE A 69 7.22 3.76 6.14
CA ILE A 69 6.18 2.92 6.75
C ILE A 69 6.16 1.54 6.10
N GLY A 70 6.24 1.46 4.77
CA GLY A 70 6.28 0.19 4.04
C GLY A 70 7.49 -0.68 4.44
N ILE A 71 8.67 -0.08 4.60
CA ILE A 71 9.89 -0.78 5.05
C ILE A 71 9.73 -1.25 6.49
N ALA A 72 9.25 -0.39 7.40
CA ALA A 72 9.01 -0.76 8.79
C ALA A 72 7.97 -1.90 8.93
N GLY A 73 6.96 -1.92 8.05
CA GLY A 73 5.98 -3.01 7.97
C GLY A 73 6.61 -4.35 7.58
N MET A 74 7.47 -4.36 6.56
CA MET A 74 8.19 -5.57 6.11
C MET A 74 9.13 -6.13 7.19
N ASP A 75 9.86 -5.25 7.88
CA ASP A 75 10.74 -5.66 8.98
C ASP A 75 9.95 -6.31 10.12
N ARG A 76 8.76 -5.78 10.44
CA ARG A 76 7.89 -6.33 11.48
C ARG A 76 7.41 -7.74 11.15
N VAL A 77 6.95 -8.01 9.93
CA VAL A 77 6.42 -9.34 9.57
C VAL A 77 7.54 -10.40 9.47
N THR A 78 8.75 -9.99 9.10
CA THR A 78 9.92 -10.87 9.06
C THR A 78 10.25 -11.44 10.44
N ARG A 79 10.05 -10.66 11.52
CA ARG A 79 10.21 -11.14 12.90
C ARG A 79 9.24 -12.27 13.30
N PHE A 80 8.17 -12.47 12.54
CA PHE A 80 7.20 -13.55 12.75
C PHE A 80 7.39 -14.72 11.79
N ASN A 81 8.59 -14.87 11.19
CA ASN A 81 8.90 -15.89 10.18
C ASN A 81 8.01 -15.82 8.93
N VAL A 82 7.45 -14.64 8.63
CA VAL A 82 6.68 -14.39 7.41
C VAL A 82 7.55 -13.65 6.40
N ILE A 83 7.72 -14.21 5.21
CA ILE A 83 8.47 -13.59 4.13
C ILE A 83 7.52 -12.72 3.30
N ALA A 84 7.61 -11.40 3.46
CA ALA A 84 6.89 -10.45 2.61
C ALA A 84 7.74 -10.05 1.41
N LEU A 85 7.19 -10.23 0.20
CA LEU A 85 7.89 -9.88 -1.05
C LEU A 85 7.89 -8.37 -1.34
N SER A 86 7.00 -7.59 -0.69
CA SER A 86 6.94 -6.13 -0.82
C SER A 86 6.18 -5.48 0.33
N GLY A 87 6.44 -4.20 0.59
CA GLY A 87 5.68 -3.42 1.58
C GLY A 87 4.20 -3.27 1.21
N LYS A 88 3.92 -3.22 -0.10
CA LYS A 88 2.57 -3.26 -0.66
C LYS A 88 1.84 -4.55 -0.31
N ALA A 89 2.50 -5.71 -0.35
CA ALA A 89 1.88 -6.96 0.06
C ALA A 89 1.49 -6.94 1.55
N VAL A 90 2.35 -6.38 2.40
CA VAL A 90 2.04 -6.20 3.84
C VAL A 90 0.85 -5.27 4.04
N GLU A 91 0.79 -4.16 3.31
CA GLU A 91 -0.32 -3.21 3.36
C GLU A 91 -1.63 -3.83 2.86
N SER A 92 -1.61 -4.51 1.70
CA SER A 92 -2.78 -5.19 1.15
C SER A 92 -3.28 -6.31 2.06
N CYS A 93 -2.39 -7.06 2.72
CA CYS A 93 -2.78 -8.06 3.72
C CYS A 93 -3.43 -7.45 4.98
N GLY A 94 -3.29 -6.14 5.22
CA GLY A 94 -4.03 -5.44 6.29
C GLY A 94 -5.47 -5.10 5.92
N ASP A 95 -5.82 -5.13 4.63
CA ASP A 95 -7.10 -4.71 4.06
C ASP A 95 -7.88 -5.89 3.45
N VAL A 96 -7.52 -7.13 3.79
CA VAL A 96 -8.24 -8.34 3.35
C VAL A 96 -9.23 -8.83 4.41
N ASP A 97 -10.48 -8.99 4.02
CA ASP A 97 -11.54 -9.55 4.89
C ASP A 97 -11.85 -11.03 4.61
N THR A 98 -11.36 -11.55 3.48
CA THR A 98 -11.66 -12.92 3.02
C THR A 98 -10.38 -13.67 2.72
N MET A 99 -10.26 -14.87 3.28
CA MET A 99 -9.16 -15.79 3.04
C MET A 99 -9.69 -17.04 2.35
N ILE A 100 -9.22 -17.29 1.12
CA ILE A 100 -9.49 -18.54 0.39
C ILE A 100 -8.25 -19.41 0.53
N LEU A 101 -8.42 -20.58 1.12
CA LEU A 101 -7.33 -21.52 1.35
C LEU A 101 -7.41 -22.65 0.34
N ASP A 102 -6.27 -22.96 -0.29
CA ASP A 102 -6.14 -24.25 -0.96
C ASP A 102 -6.01 -25.35 0.08
N LYS A 103 -6.59 -26.52 -0.19
CA LYS A 103 -6.53 -27.63 0.77
C LYS A 103 -5.18 -28.34 0.69
N THR A 104 -4.80 -28.77 -0.51
CA THR A 104 -3.74 -29.78 -0.69
C THR A 104 -2.37 -29.11 -0.68
N GLY A 105 -1.51 -29.47 0.28
CA GLY A 105 -0.18 -28.86 0.40
C GLY A 105 -0.16 -27.49 1.08
N THR A 106 -1.32 -26.99 1.53
CA THR A 106 -1.43 -25.77 2.37
C THR A 106 -2.07 -26.11 3.72
N ILE A 107 -3.32 -26.56 3.75
CA ILE A 107 -3.97 -27.04 4.98
C ILE A 107 -3.53 -28.47 5.31
N THR A 108 -3.42 -29.34 4.29
CA THR A 108 -2.99 -30.73 4.44
C THR A 108 -1.57 -30.94 3.96
N PHE A 109 -0.93 -32.02 4.41
CA PHE A 109 0.44 -32.41 4.03
C PHE A 109 0.65 -32.70 2.53
N GLY A 110 -0.42 -32.71 1.73
CA GLY A 110 -0.33 -32.92 0.27
C GLY A 110 -0.01 -34.35 -0.17
N ASN A 111 0.29 -35.25 0.76
CA ASN A 111 0.46 -36.68 0.51
C ASN A 111 -0.85 -37.45 0.78
N ARG A 112 -0.98 -38.62 0.14
CA ARG A 112 -2.10 -39.54 0.37
C ARG A 112 -1.71 -40.52 1.46
N LEU A 113 -2.53 -40.62 2.49
CA LEU A 113 -2.39 -41.59 3.58
C LEU A 113 -3.68 -42.40 3.66
N ALA A 114 -3.56 -43.72 3.79
CA ALA A 114 -4.71 -44.55 4.09
C ALA A 114 -5.13 -44.26 5.53
N ASN A 115 -6.35 -43.74 5.72
CA ASN A 115 -6.88 -43.43 7.04
C ASN A 115 -7.51 -44.65 7.70
N GLU A 116 -8.19 -45.48 6.91
CA GLU A 116 -8.91 -46.65 7.39
C GLU A 116 -8.97 -47.70 6.27
N PHE A 117 -8.79 -48.95 6.66
CA PHE A 117 -9.11 -50.09 5.82
C PHE A 117 -10.44 -50.69 6.27
N TYR A 118 -11.28 -51.13 5.34
CA TYR A 118 -12.51 -51.84 5.66
C TYR A 118 -12.32 -53.31 5.34
N GLU A 119 -12.58 -54.17 6.32
CA GLU A 119 -12.44 -55.62 6.18
C GLU A 119 -13.49 -56.16 5.21
N VAL A 120 -13.06 -57.04 4.30
CA VAL A 120 -13.96 -57.77 3.41
C VAL A 120 -14.00 -59.20 3.91
N GLN A 121 -15.22 -59.74 4.12
CA GLN A 121 -15.43 -61.13 4.55
C GLN A 121 -14.80 -61.50 5.91
N GLY A 122 -14.62 -60.53 6.82
CA GLY A 122 -14.09 -60.79 8.17
C GLY A 122 -12.59 -61.13 8.21
N ILE A 123 -11.85 -60.81 7.14
CA ILE A 123 -10.39 -60.93 7.11
C ILE A 123 -9.81 -59.69 7.79
N SER A 124 -9.03 -59.92 8.85
CA SER A 124 -8.46 -58.86 9.67
C SER A 124 -7.46 -57.99 8.91
N LYS A 125 -7.29 -56.76 9.41
CA LYS A 125 -6.39 -55.69 8.90
C LYS A 125 -4.88 -55.99 8.77
N GLU A 126 -4.43 -57.24 8.90
CA GLU A 126 -3.01 -57.63 8.76
C GLU A 126 -2.74 -58.39 7.46
#